data_AF-A0A973LCT3-F1
#
_entry.id   AF-A0A973LCT3-F1
#
_cell.length_a   1.000
_cell.length_b   1.000
_cell.length_c   1.000
_cell.angle_alpha   90.00
_cell.angle_beta   90.00
_cell.angle_gamma   90.00
#
_symmetry.space_group_name_H-M   'P 1'
#
loop_
_entity.id
_entity.type
_entity.pdbx_description
1 polymer ?
#
loop_
_entity_poly.entity_id
_entity_poly.type
_entity_poly.pdbx_seq_one_letter_code
_entity_poly.pdbx_strand_id
1 'polypeptide(L)' 'MIGAIVIAVIAIWFILANTHKASITFWVVTVTSPMWLTLAGTFLAGMLVSLLLTRSRNRKANK' A
#
# COMPACT_ATOMS: atom_id res chain seq x y z
N MET A 1 -11.59 8.85 -15.84
CA MET A 1 -10.20 8.51 -16.21
C MET A 1 -9.18 9.52 -15.69
N ILE A 2 -9.48 10.83 -15.70
CA ILE A 2 -8.59 11.89 -15.19
C ILE A 2 -8.10 11.63 -13.75
N GLY A 3 -8.97 11.18 -12.84
CA GLY A 3 -8.58 10.90 -11.46
C GLY A 3 -7.48 9.84 -11.32
N ALA A 4 -7.50 8.78 -12.15
CA ALA A 4 -6.47 7.74 -12.11
C ALA A 4 -5.10 8.25 -12.60
N ILE A 5 -5.10 9.14 -13.59
CA ILE A 5 -3.88 9.76 -14.13
C ILE A 5 -3.25 10.68 -13.08
N VAL A 6 -4.06 11.50 -12.40
CA VAL A 6 -3.59 12.40 -11.33
C VAL A 6 -2.98 11.60 -10.18
N ILE A 7 -3.64 10.51 -9.76
CA ILE A 7 -3.12 9.63 -8.70
C ILE A 7 -1.78 8.99 -9.13
N ALA A 8 -1.65 8.54 -10.37
CA ALA A 8 -0.42 7.94 -10.88
C ALA A 8 0.75 8.93 -10.90
N VAL A 9 0.52 10.18 -11.33
CA VAL A 9 1.55 11.22 -11.35
C VAL A 9 2.02 11.58 -9.94
N ILE A 10 1.08 11.73 -8.99
CA ILE A 10 1.40 12.00 -7.59
C ILE A 10 2.18 10.84 -6.99
N ALA A 11 1.83 9.59 -7.31
CA ALA A 11 2.55 8.42 -6.83
C ALA A 11 4.00 8.40 -7.35
N ILE A 12 4.21 8.62 -8.65
CA ILE A 12 5.56 8.69 -9.25
C ILE A 12 6.39 9.80 -8.59
N TRP A 13 5.81 10.98 -8.40
CA TRP A 13 6.49 12.09 -7.72
C TRP A 13 6.86 11.75 -6.27
N PHE A 14 5.94 11.13 -5.53
CA PHE A 14 6.16 10.72 -4.14
C PHE A 14 7.27 9.67 -4.02
N ILE A 15 7.35 8.74 -4.97
CA ILE A 15 8.43 7.74 -5.09
C ILE A 15 9.78 8.42 -5.25
N LEU A 16 9.89 9.32 -6.23
CA LEU A 16 11.14 10.02 -6.56
C LEU A 16 11.60 10.95 -5.43
N ALA A 17 10.66 11.68 -4.80
CA ALA A 17 10.94 12.60 -3.70
C ALA A 17 11.34 11.87 -2.40
N ASN A 18 10.84 10.65 -2.17
CA ASN A 18 11.04 9.91 -0.91
C ASN A 18 11.94 8.68 -1.08
N THR A 19 12.84 8.69 -2.07
CA THR A 19 13.84 7.64 -2.29
C THR A 19 14.89 7.55 -1.16
N HIS A 20 14.86 8.48 -0.21
CA HIS A 20 15.68 8.43 1.00
C HIS A 20 15.39 7.17 1.82
N LYS A 21 16.46 6.45 2.16
CA LYS A 21 16.43 5.15 2.86
C LYS A 21 15.84 5.31 4.26
N ALA A 22 14.75 4.61 4.57
CA ALA A 22 14.27 4.46 5.94
C ALA A 22 14.62 3.05 6.45
N SER A 23 15.13 2.97 7.67
CA SER A 23 15.42 1.69 8.33
C SER A 23 14.25 1.32 9.24
N ILE A 24 13.59 0.20 8.96
CA ILE A 24 12.49 -0.33 9.79
C ILE A 24 12.97 -1.62 10.45
N THR A 25 13.01 -1.64 11.77
CA THR A 25 13.49 -2.79 12.56
C THR A 25 12.31 -3.62 13.05
N PHE A 26 12.15 -4.83 12.52
CA PHE A 26 11.17 -5.82 12.99
C PHE A 26 11.87 -6.89 13.82
N TRP A 27 11.96 -6.70 15.15
CA TRP A 27 12.40 -7.63 16.22
C TRP A 27 13.71 -8.43 16.04
N VAL A 28 13.97 -9.06 14.89
CA VAL A 28 15.21 -9.74 14.47
C VAL A 28 15.75 -9.24 13.10
N VAL A 29 14.95 -8.52 12.30
CA VAL A 29 15.28 -8.15 10.91
C VAL A 29 15.13 -6.64 10.68
N THR A 30 16.22 -5.97 10.32
CA THR A 30 16.21 -4.56 9.88
C THR A 30 16.05 -4.51 8.37
N VAL A 31 14.89 -4.07 7.91
CA VAL A 31 14.62 -3.88 6.48
C VAL A 31 14.84 -2.40 6.15
N THR A 32 15.84 -2.14 5.32
CA THR A 32 16.07 -0.79 4.78
C THR A 32 15.21 -0.63 3.53
N SER A 33 14.07 0.06 3.66
CA SER A 33 13.18 0.35 2.55
C SER A 33 13.00 1.86 2.39
N PRO A 34 12.88 2.36 1.15
CA PRO A 34 12.43 3.74 0.93
C PRO A 34 11.05 3.93 1.58
N MET A 35 10.80 5.09 2.22
CA MET A 35 9.54 5.32 2.94
C MET A 35 8.30 5.13 2.05
N TRP A 36 8.39 5.53 0.79
CA TRP A 36 7.30 5.37 -0.17
C TRP A 36 6.89 3.91 -0.39
N LEU A 37 7.87 3.00 -0.38
CA LEU A 37 7.65 1.58 -0.61
C LEU A 37 6.96 0.96 0.60
N THR A 38 7.32 1.42 1.80
CA THR A 38 6.66 1.02 3.04
C THR A 38 5.20 1.46 3.08
N LEU A 39 4.94 2.71 2.71
CA LEU A 39 3.58 3.27 2.69
C LEU A 39 2.70 2.57 1.65
N ALA A 40 3.24 2.38 0.44
CA ALA A 40 2.56 1.66 -0.64
C ALA A 40 2.27 0.21 -0.23
N GLY A 41 3.25 -0.50 0.35
CA GLY A 41 3.07 -1.87 0.85
C GLY A 41 1.98 -1.97 1.92
N THR A 42 1.96 -1.03 2.86
CA THR A 42 0.94 -0.97 3.92
C THR A 42 -0.45 -0.72 3.34
N PHE A 43 -0.57 0.22 2.40
CA PHE A 43 -1.83 0.52 1.74
C PHE A 43 -2.37 -0.66 0.93
N LEU A 44 -1.49 -1.34 0.17
CA LEU A 44 -1.80 -2.57 -0.54
C LEU A 44 -2.28 -3.67 0.41
N ALA A 45 -1.59 -3.88 1.54
CA ALA A 45 -2.03 -4.83 2.56
C ALA A 45 -3.42 -4.49 3.10
N GLY A 46 -3.68 -3.21 3.41
CA GLY A 46 -4.99 -2.75 3.86
C GLY A 46 -6.10 -2.96 2.81
N MET A 47 -5.81 -2.71 1.53
CA MET A 47 -6.75 -2.98 0.43
C MET A 47 -7.05 -4.47 0.29
N LEU A 48 -6.02 -5.32 0.38
CA LEU A 48 -6.19 -6.78 0.32
C LEU A 48 -7.07 -7.28 1.47
N VAL A 49 -6.84 -6.81 2.69
CA VAL A 49 -7.68 -7.13 3.86
C VAL A 49 -9.13 -6.69 3.63
N SER A 50 -9.33 -5.46 3.15
CA SER A 50 -10.66 -4.92 2.85
C SER A 50 -11.40 -5.73 1.77
N LEU A 51 -10.71 -6.14 0.70
CA LEU A 51 -11.26 -6.97 -0.36
C LEU A 51 -11.66 -8.36 0.15
N LEU A 52 -10.83 -8.99 0.97
CA LEU A 52 -11.11 -10.29 1.57
C LEU A 52 -12.33 -10.22 2.51
N LEU A 53 -12.43 -9.17 3.32
CA LEU A 53 -13.56 -8.94 4.23
C LEU A 53 -14.87 -8.72 3.44
N THR A 54 -14.86 -7.87 2.41
CA THR A 54 -16.04 -7.61 1.57
C THR A 54 -16.47 -8.86 0.80
N ARG A 55 -15.51 -9.64 0.28
CA ARG A 55 -15.79 -10.90 -0.42
C ARG A 55 -16.41 -11.95 0.50
N SER A 56 -15.98 -11.99 1.77
CA SER A 56 -16.60 -12.85 2.80
C SER A 56 -18.05 -12.44 3.10
N ARG A 57 -18.31 -11.13 3.15
CA ARG A 57 -19.63 -10.57 3.46
C ARG A 57 -20.66 -10.83 2.35
N ASN A 58 -20.27 -10.66 1.08
CA ASN A 58 -21.15 -10.95 -0.06
C ASN A 58 -21.46 -12.45 -0.20
N ARG A 59 -20.57 -13.34 0.25
CA ARG A 59 -20.83 -14.79 0.27
C ARG A 59 -21.87 -15.18 1.32
N LYS A 60 -21.96 -14.46 2.44
CA LYS A 60 -22.99 -14.72 3.49
C LYS A 60 -24.36 -14.15 3.14
N ALA A 61 -24.44 -13.08 2.34
CA ALA A 61 -25.70 -12.48 1.90
C ALA A 61 -26.38 -13.22 0.74
N ASN A 62 -25.66 -14.12 0.05
CA ASN A 62 -26.15 -14.95 -1.06
C ASN A 62 -26.43 -16.41 -0.64
N LYS A 63 -26.63 -16.65 0.66
CA LYS A 63 -27.14 -17.88 1.26
C LYS A 63 -28.39 -17.53 2.05
#